data_AF-A0A075MMT1-F1
#
_entry.id   AF-A0A075MMT1-F1
#
_cell.length_a   1.000
_cell.length_b   1.000
_cell.length_c   1.000
_cell.angle_alpha   90.00
_cell.angle_beta   90.00
_cell.angle_gamma   90.00
#
_symmetry.space_group_name_H-M   'P 1'
#
loop_
_entity.id
_entity.type
_entity.pdbx_description
1 polymer ?
#
loop_
_entity_poly.entity_id
_entity_poly.type
_entity_poly.pdbx_seq_one_letter_code
_entity_poly.pdbx_strand_id
1 'polypeptide(L)' 'MIPIGFMFIECVEGSQNDLLQRIKEIPGVSYAYKLDKTYNLVVKVESDSVDKFALAIAQIRKLGNLLNTDTMVGFKG' A
#
# COMPACT_ATOMS: atom_id res chain seq x y z
N MET A 1 -7.37 11.15 15.79
CA MET A 1 -7.04 9.71 15.82
C MET A 1 -6.14 9.42 14.63
N ILE A 2 -5.02 8.72 14.81
CA ILE A 2 -4.09 8.42 13.71
C ILE A 2 -4.58 7.15 12.99
N PRO A 3 -4.78 7.19 11.66
CA PRO A 3 -5.26 6.04 10.91
C PRO A 3 -4.17 4.99 10.68
N ILE A 4 -4.61 3.75 10.55
CA ILE A 4 -3.84 2.60 10.04
C ILE A 4 -4.54 2.11 8.77
N GLY A 5 -3.77 1.73 7.76
CA GLY A 5 -4.29 1.37 6.44
C GLY A 5 -3.76 0.02 6.00
N PHE A 6 -4.64 -0.80 5.44
CA PHE A 6 -4.28 -2.04 4.75
C PHE A 6 -4.74 -1.91 3.31
N MET A 7 -3.78 -1.79 2.39
CA MET A 7 -4.03 -1.71 0.96
C MET A 7 -3.84 -3.09 0.34
N PHE A 8 -4.87 -3.57 -0.34
CA PHE A 8 -4.81 -4.75 -1.21
C PHE A 8 -4.65 -4.27 -2.64
N ILE A 9 -3.65 -4.80 -3.34
CA ILE A 9 -3.25 -4.30 -4.65
C ILE A 9 -3.22 -5.45 -5.64
N GLU A 10 -3.91 -5.24 -6.75
CA GLU A 10 -3.78 -6.03 -7.97
C GLU A 10 -2.87 -5.27 -8.93
N CYS A 11 -1.91 -5.97 -9.53
CA CYS A 11 -0.93 -5.37 -10.42
C CYS A 11 -0.72 -6.21 -11.68
N VAL A 12 -0.15 -5.60 -12.71
CA VAL A 12 0.16 -6.27 -13.97
C VAL A 12 1.03 -7.50 -13.71
N GLU A 13 0.72 -8.62 -14.37
CA GLU A 13 1.47 -9.86 -14.24
C GLU A 13 2.96 -9.64 -14.55
N GLY A 14 3.84 -10.21 -13.74
CA GLY A 14 5.30 -10.04 -13.84
C GLY A 14 5.85 -8.78 -13.17
N SER A 15 5.00 -7.79 -12.83
CA SER A 15 5.44 -6.54 -12.20
C SER A 15 5.55 -6.59 -10.67
N GLN A 16 5.11 -7.70 -10.04
CA GLN A 16 4.97 -7.80 -8.58
C GLN A 16 6.26 -7.50 -7.82
N ASN A 17 7.41 -7.98 -8.33
CA ASN A 17 8.70 -7.80 -7.67
C ASN A 17 9.16 -6.34 -7.71
N ASP A 18 9.12 -5.70 -8.88
CA ASP A 18 9.49 -4.29 -9.06
C ASP A 18 8.62 -3.40 -8.19
N LEU A 19 7.30 -3.59 -8.29
CA LEU A 19 6.32 -2.81 -7.56
C LEU A 19 6.50 -2.96 -6.04
N LEU A 20 6.76 -4.19 -5.56
CA LEU A 20 7.03 -4.44 -4.15
C LEU A 20 8.26 -3.70 -3.62
N GLN A 21 9.35 -3.61 -4.39
CA GLN A 21 10.54 -2.87 -3.98
C GLN A 21 10.24 -1.38 -3.87
N ARG A 22 9.62 -0.81 -4.91
CA ARG A 22 9.24 0.61 -4.95
C ARG A 22 8.26 0.99 -3.84
N ILE A 23 7.32 0.11 -3.50
CA ILE A 23 6.39 0.32 -2.39
C ILE A 23 7.13 0.37 -1.05
N LYS A 24 8.12 -0.50 -0.82
CA LYS A 24 8.88 -0.52 0.44
C LYS A 24 9.72 0.75 0.68
N GLU A 25 10.02 1.48 -0.38
CA GLU A 25 10.75 2.76 -0.32
C GLU A 25 9.84 3.95 0.06
N ILE A 26 8.51 3.80 -0.01
CA ILE A 26 7.56 4.87 0.28
C ILE A 26 7.50 5.13 1.80
N PRO A 27 7.77 6.37 2.27
CA PRO A 27 7.60 6.73 3.68
C PRO A 27 6.17 6.46 4.16
N GLY A 28 6.05 5.83 5.33
CA GLY A 28 4.76 5.43 5.90
C GLY A 28 4.32 4.01 5.54
N VAL A 29 5.05 3.31 4.67
CA VAL A 29 4.87 1.85 4.49
C VAL A 29 5.59 1.12 5.62
N SER A 30 4.82 0.43 6.46
CA SER A 30 5.36 -0.40 7.55
C SER A 30 5.80 -1.77 7.06
N TYR A 31 5.04 -2.37 6.13
CA TYR A 31 5.41 -3.59 5.44
C TYR A 31 4.61 -3.76 4.16
N ALA A 32 5.19 -4.53 3.23
CA ALA A 32 4.54 -4.95 2.01
C ALA A 32 4.93 -6.41 1.70
N TYR A 33 3.96 -7.22 1.27
CA TYR A 33 4.13 -8.63 0.96
C TYR A 33 3.37 -9.03 -0.30
N LYS A 34 3.84 -10.11 -0.93
CA LYS A 34 3.08 -10.78 -1.98
C LYS A 34 1.98 -11.64 -1.36
N LEU A 35 0.89 -11.75 -2.10
CA LEU A 35 -0.23 -12.64 -1.81
C LEU A 35 -0.35 -13.68 -2.94
N ASP A 36 -1.00 -14.79 -2.63
CA ASP A 36 -1.23 -15.94 -3.52
C ASP A 36 -2.67 -15.99 -4.08
N LYS A 37 -3.46 -14.93 -3.88
CA LYS A 37 -4.90 -14.88 -4.23
C LYS A 37 -5.20 -13.73 -5.20
N THR A 38 -6.47 -13.31 -5.25
CA THR A 38 -7.06 -12.30 -6.14
C THR A 38 -6.27 -10.98 -6.16
N TYR A 39 -5.77 -10.55 -5.00
CA TYR A 39 -4.79 -9.46 -4.94
C TYR A 39 -3.39 -10.06 -4.94
N ASN A 40 -2.45 -9.38 -5.59
CA ASN A 40 -1.07 -9.85 -5.69
C ASN A 40 -0.18 -9.29 -4.58
N LEU A 41 -0.55 -8.16 -3.98
CA LEU A 41 0.20 -7.53 -2.88
C LEU A 41 -0.73 -7.06 -1.76
N VAL A 42 -0.19 -7.05 -0.54
CA VAL A 42 -0.75 -6.34 0.62
C VAL A 42 0.27 -5.36 1.18
N VAL A 43 -0.18 -4.17 1.54
CA VAL A 43 0.65 -3.09 2.10
C VAL A 43 0.00 -2.57 3.36
N LYS A 44 0.76 -2.51 4.46
CA LYS A 44 0.34 -1.77 5.66
C LYS A 44 0.94 -0.38 5.63
N VAL A 45 0.07 0.62 5.70
CA VAL A 45 0.42 2.03 5.86
C VAL A 45 0.17 2.46 7.29
N GLU A 46 1.17 3.05 7.92
CA GLU A 46 1.10 3.62 9.28
C GLU A 46 2.01 4.84 9.33
N SER A 47 1.56 5.91 9.97
CA SER A 47 2.31 7.17 10.05
C SER A 47 2.01 7.90 11.36
N ASP A 48 2.78 8.93 11.67
CA ASP A 48 2.59 9.78 12.85
C ASP A 48 1.55 10.91 12.64
N SER A 49 1.10 11.12 11.40
CA SER A 49 0.07 12.10 11.06
C SER A 49 -0.87 11.62 9.95
N VAL A 50 -2.07 12.20 9.91
CA VAL A 50 -3.07 11.95 8.86
C VAL A 50 -2.53 12.35 7.49
N ASP A 51 -1.80 13.46 7.40
CA ASP A 51 -1.26 13.96 6.13
C ASP A 51 -0.20 13.01 5.55
N LYS A 52 0.71 12.50 6.38
CA LYS A 52 1.71 11.52 5.92
C LYS A 52 1.06 10.20 5.51
N PHE A 53 0.05 9.77 6.24
CA PHE A 53 -0.75 8.59 5.88
C PHE A 53 -1.43 8.75 4.51
N ALA A 54 -2.11 9.87 4.29
CA ALA A 54 -2.77 10.17 3.02
C ALA A 54 -1.76 10.29 1.87
N LEU A 55 -0.60 10.92 2.12
CA LEU A 55 0.48 11.05 1.15
C LEU A 55 1.03 9.69 0.73
N ALA A 56 1.28 8.78 1.68
CA ALA A 56 1.76 7.42 1.39
C ALA A 56 0.80 6.64 0.49
N ILE A 57 -0.50 6.66 0.82
CA ILE A 57 -1.54 6.03 -0.02
C ILE A 57 -1.56 6.64 -1.42
N ALA A 58 -1.50 7.97 -1.52
CA ALA A 58 -1.50 8.66 -2.80
C ALA A 58 -0.23 8.35 -3.63
N GLN A 59 0.93 8.23 -2.99
CA GLN A 59 2.17 7.83 -3.65
C GLN A 59 2.10 6.40 -4.18
N ILE A 60 1.57 5.46 -3.39
CA ILE A 60 1.35 4.09 -3.84
C ILE A 60 0.44 4.08 -5.08
N ARG A 61 -0.72 4.75 -5.03
CA ARG A 61 -1.70 4.79 -6.15
C ARG A 61 -1.18 5.48 -7.42
N LYS A 62 -0.09 6.23 -7.34
CA LYS A 62 0.56 6.87 -8.50
C LYS A 62 1.61 5.98 -9.17
N LEU A 63 1.95 4.84 -8.58
CA LEU A 63 2.87 3.88 -9.21
C LEU A 63 2.22 3.29 -10.48
N GLY A 64 3.04 3.10 -11.52
CA GLY A 64 2.62 2.37 -12.71
C GLY A 64 2.39 0.89 -12.41
N ASN A 65 1.73 0.19 -13.33
CA ASN A 65 1.43 -1.25 -13.27
C ASN A 65 0.44 -1.67 -12.16
N LEU A 66 -0.33 -0.73 -11.62
CA LEU A 66 -1.48 -1.01 -10.75
C LEU A 66 -2.73 -1.24 -11.61
N LEU A 67 -3.49 -2.29 -11.30
CA LEU A 67 -4.78 -2.58 -11.93
C LEU A 67 -5.93 -2.15 -11.01
N ASN A 68 -5.85 -2.52 -9.74
CA ASN A 68 -6.86 -2.17 -8.75
C ASN A 68 -6.24 -2.02 -7.36
N THR A 69 -6.85 -1.16 -6.54
CA THR A 69 -6.49 -1.02 -5.12
C THR A 69 -7.73 -0.96 -4.26
N ASP A 70 -7.79 -1.77 -3.22
CA ASP A 70 -8.77 -1.65 -2.15
C ASP A 70 -8.05 -1.24 -0.86
N THR A 71 -8.64 -0.38 -0.04
CA THR A 71 -7.98 0.18 1.15
C THR A 71 -8.91 0.15 2.34
N MET A 72 -8.57 -0.69 3.32
CA MET A 72 -9.25 -0.71 4.61
C MET A 72 -8.55 0.27 5.56
N VAL A 73 -9.30 1.24 6.09
CA VAL A 73 -8.78 2.20 7.06
C VAL A 73 -9.36 1.89 8.44
N GLY A 74 -8.48 1.65 9.40
CA GLY A 74 -8.81 1.58 10.82
C GLY A 74 -8.33 2.83 11.54
N PHE A 75 -8.87 3.07 12.73
CA PHE A 75 -8.39 4.15 13.60
C PHE A 75 -8.05 3.55 14.96
N LYS A 76 -6.84 3.86 15.46
CA LYS A 76 -6.38 3.34 16.78
C LYS A 76 -7.09 4.12 17.90
N GLY A 77 -7.87 3.42 18.72
CA GLY A 77 -8.44 3.93 19.97
C GLY A 77 -7.40 4.13 21.05
#